data_AF-A0A3P7GBY2-F1
#
_entry.id   AF-A0A3P7GBY2-F1
#
_cell.length_a   1.000
_cell.length_b   1.000
_cell.length_c   1.000
_cell.angle_alpha   90.00
_cell.angle_beta   90.00
_cell.angle_gamma   90.00
#
_symmetry.space_group_name_H-M   'P 1'
#
loop_
_entity.id
_entity.type
_entity.pdbx_description
1 polymer ?
#
loop_
_entity_poly.entity_id
_entity_poly.type
_entity_poly.pdbx_seq_one_letter_code
_entity_poly.pdbx_strand_id
1 'polypeptide(L)'
;MATLSSIPAPEMRPHSPYRRPPGDKSAWSTKTNLERFIWILQTPFRTLLCLSNVTVFFVTYFGFMLPVLWARSLWPRLYWFYEGKLYSWLQAFIGYAGYTAGYDVYEYGDDVRKLCVDERIILMCNHQSTADVPVLMTTLQSKGVASRKTLWLMDVMFRWTPFGIIAQMHGDYFIKQGRATREKELIRLKDHLRKVFWDRDRRWIILFPEGGFYYKRIQSSQKYGRENGYPHLEHATLPRYGAIKAVMEEVGPKKGYNYADGVTTSENGSKLQLIRDTVGAIREKKYIKGFFFLFALGENNEHSVFNIT
;
A
#
# COMPACT_ATOMS: atom_id res chain seq x y z
N MET A 1 -11.79 26.43 17.49
CA MET A 1 -12.59 25.56 18.38
C MET A 1 -13.88 25.23 17.65
N ALA A 2 -13.92 24.10 16.95
CA ALA A 2 -15.14 23.47 16.48
C ALA A 2 -15.15 22.09 17.13
N THR A 3 -16.08 21.89 18.05
CA THR A 3 -16.31 20.64 18.77
C THR A 3 -16.73 19.56 17.77
N LEU A 4 -15.87 18.55 17.58
CA LEU A 4 -16.23 17.27 16.97
C LEU A 4 -17.09 16.49 17.98
N SER A 5 -18.29 16.99 18.27
CA SER A 5 -19.32 16.27 19.00
C SER A 5 -20.11 15.40 18.03
N SER A 6 -20.07 14.09 18.28
CA SER A 6 -21.05 13.08 17.85
C SER A 6 -21.39 13.04 16.35
N ILE A 7 -20.54 12.40 15.55
CA ILE A 7 -21.04 11.72 14.34
C ILE A 7 -21.66 10.39 14.81
N PRO A 8 -22.98 10.18 14.66
CA PRO A 8 -23.59 8.91 15.01
C PRO A 8 -22.95 7.79 14.18
N ALA A 9 -22.69 6.63 14.79
CA ALA A 9 -22.31 5.46 14.03
C ALA A 9 -23.40 5.20 12.96
N PRO A 10 -23.04 4.95 11.69
CA PRO A 10 -24.04 4.68 10.68
C PRO A 10 -24.81 3.43 11.10
N GLU A 11 -26.13 3.55 11.13
CA GLU A 11 -27.05 2.44 11.36
C GLU A 11 -26.68 1.33 10.37
N MET A 12 -26.27 0.18 10.89
CA MET A 12 -25.95 -0.98 10.07
C MET A 12 -27.23 -1.35 9.32
N ARG A 13 -27.28 -1.04 8.01
CA ARG A 13 -28.37 -1.50 7.16
C ARG A 13 -28.55 -3.01 7.36
N PRO A 14 -29.78 -3.50 7.54
CA PRO A 14 -30.02 -4.92 7.63
C PRO A 14 -29.40 -5.59 6.41
N HIS A 15 -28.67 -6.68 6.65
CA HIS A 15 -27.92 -7.44 5.66
C HIS A 15 -28.69 -7.50 4.33
N SER A 16 -28.07 -6.94 3.29
CA SER A 16 -28.55 -7.15 1.93
C SER A 16 -28.77 -8.65 1.71
N PRO A 17 -29.83 -9.06 0.99
CA PRO A 17 -30.06 -10.46 0.61
C PRO A 17 -28.99 -11.02 -0.35
N TYR A 18 -27.83 -10.37 -0.49
CA TYR A 18 -26.65 -10.96 -1.10
C TYR A 18 -26.22 -12.20 -0.28
N ARG A 19 -26.67 -13.35 -0.79
CA ARG A 19 -26.04 -14.68 -0.77
C ARG A 19 -24.60 -14.57 -0.23
N ARG A 20 -24.36 -15.20 0.93
CA ARG A 20 -23.11 -15.21 1.74
C ARG A 20 -21.87 -14.79 0.96
N PRO A 21 -21.00 -13.93 1.53
CA PRO A 21 -19.84 -13.41 0.80
C PRO A 21 -19.04 -14.57 0.18
N PRO A 22 -18.70 -14.48 -1.11
CA PRO A 22 -17.85 -15.49 -1.75
C PRO A 22 -16.52 -15.59 -0.96
N GLY A 23 -16.21 -16.77 -0.43
CA GLY A 23 -14.97 -17.00 0.34
C GLY A 23 -15.10 -17.82 1.64
N ASP A 24 -16.31 -18.11 2.12
CA ASP A 24 -16.50 -18.86 3.39
C ASP A 24 -15.90 -20.29 3.39
N LYS A 25 -15.67 -20.86 2.20
CA LYS A 25 -15.07 -22.18 2.01
C LYS A 25 -13.90 -22.07 1.04
N SER A 26 -12.78 -22.70 1.36
CA SER A 26 -11.66 -22.78 0.42
C SER A 26 -12.11 -23.48 -0.86
N ALA A 27 -11.64 -23.02 -2.02
CA ALA A 27 -11.93 -23.67 -3.31
C ALA A 27 -11.56 -25.17 -3.30
N TRP A 28 -10.58 -25.55 -2.47
CA TRP A 28 -10.23 -26.94 -2.24
C TRP A 28 -11.35 -27.76 -1.57
N SER A 29 -12.01 -27.18 -0.56
CA SER A 29 -13.07 -27.85 0.20
C SER A 29 -14.35 -28.08 -0.60
N THR A 30 -14.59 -27.28 -1.65
CA THR A 30 -15.77 -27.39 -2.52
C THR A 30 -15.57 -28.34 -3.70
N LYS A 31 -14.34 -28.75 -4.00
CA LYS A 31 -14.00 -29.65 -5.12
C LYS A 31 -14.18 -31.13 -4.77
N THR A 32 -14.61 -31.91 -5.77
CA THR A 32 -14.61 -33.38 -5.76
C THR A 32 -13.19 -33.94 -5.75
N ASN A 33 -13.02 -35.23 -5.42
CA ASN A 33 -11.71 -35.87 -5.41
C ASN A 33 -11.03 -35.86 -6.79
N LEU A 34 -11.79 -36.04 -7.88
CA LEU A 34 -11.28 -35.96 -9.25
C LEU A 34 -10.79 -34.54 -9.56
N GLU A 35 -11.56 -33.51 -9.23
CA GLU A 35 -11.16 -32.12 -9.44
C GLU A 35 -9.92 -31.74 -8.61
N ARG A 36 -9.82 -32.22 -7.38
CA ARG A 36 -8.61 -32.03 -6.54
C ARG A 36 -7.38 -32.67 -7.19
N PHE A 37 -7.53 -33.90 -7.70
CA PHE A 37 -6.45 -34.59 -8.41
C PHE A 37 -6.01 -33.84 -9.67
N ILE A 38 -6.96 -33.41 -10.50
CA ILE A 38 -6.70 -32.58 -11.69
C ILE A 38 -5.98 -31.29 -11.29
N TRP A 39 -6.41 -30.63 -10.21
CA TRP A 39 -5.82 -29.39 -9.74
C TRP A 39 -4.37 -29.56 -9.26
N ILE A 40 -4.08 -30.67 -8.58
CA ILE A 40 -2.70 -31.05 -8.22
C ILE A 40 -1.86 -31.22 -9.49
N LEU A 41 -2.36 -31.91 -10.52
CA LEU A 41 -1.65 -32.10 -11.79
C LEU A 41 -1.45 -30.78 -12.57
N GLN A 42 -2.41 -29.86 -12.50
CA GLN A 42 -2.31 -28.55 -13.14
C GLN A 42 -1.30 -27.63 -12.44
N THR A 43 -1.08 -27.81 -11.13
CA THR A 43 -0.18 -26.96 -10.34
C THR A 43 1.24 -26.85 -10.93
N PRO A 44 1.97 -27.93 -11.23
CA PRO A 44 3.31 -27.82 -11.82
C PRO A 44 3.29 -27.14 -13.19
N PHE A 45 2.29 -27.41 -14.02
CA PHE A 45 2.14 -26.75 -15.33
C PHE A 45 1.91 -25.24 -15.17
N ARG A 46 1.03 -24.84 -14.25
CA ARG A 46 0.79 -23.43 -13.91
C ARG A 46 2.03 -22.75 -13.35
N THR A 47 2.79 -23.43 -12.49
CA THR A 47 4.06 -22.93 -11.96
C THR A 47 5.07 -22.73 -13.08
N LEU A 48 5.20 -23.68 -14.01
CA LEU A 48 6.10 -23.55 -15.16
C LEU A 48 5.72 -22.38 -16.06
N LEU A 49 4.43 -22.22 -16.37
CA LEU A 49 3.93 -21.09 -17.13
C LEU A 49 4.19 -19.75 -16.41
N CYS A 50 3.99 -19.71 -15.09
CA CYS A 50 4.27 -18.53 -14.29
C CYS A 50 5.76 -18.16 -14.36
N LEU A 51 6.66 -19.13 -14.14
CA LEU A 51 8.11 -18.91 -14.23
C LEU A 51 8.53 -18.46 -15.63
N SER A 52 8.03 -19.13 -16.67
CA SER A 52 8.30 -18.76 -18.07
C SER A 52 7.85 -17.34 -18.37
N ASN A 53 6.62 -16.97 -17.99
CA ASN A 53 6.10 -15.63 -18.21
C ASN A 53 6.86 -14.56 -17.42
N VAL A 54 7.27 -14.85 -16.18
CA VAL A 54 8.12 -13.94 -15.39
C VAL A 54 9.47 -13.73 -16.08
N THR A 55 10.09 -14.79 -16.60
CA THR A 55 11.35 -14.70 -17.35
C THR A 55 11.18 -13.91 -18.65
N VAL A 56 10.14 -14.20 -19.43
CA VAL A 56 9.84 -13.47 -20.67
C VAL A 56 9.61 -12.00 -20.36
N PHE A 57 8.75 -11.69 -19.38
CA PHE A 57 8.49 -10.31 -18.98
C PHE A 57 9.77 -9.60 -18.53
N PHE A 58 10.61 -10.26 -17.73
CA PHE A 58 11.88 -9.70 -17.28
C PHE A 58 12.78 -9.33 -18.47
N VAL A 59 12.99 -10.26 -19.41
CA VAL A 59 13.80 -10.00 -20.61
C VAL A 59 13.17 -8.89 -21.47
N THR A 60 11.86 -8.92 -21.67
CA THR A 60 11.12 -7.92 -22.44
C THR A 60 11.18 -6.54 -21.79
N TYR A 61 11.07 -6.44 -20.46
CA TYR A 61 11.20 -5.19 -19.71
C TYR A 61 12.55 -4.53 -19.99
N PHE A 62 13.65 -5.29 -19.85
CA PHE A 62 14.98 -4.76 -20.14
C PHE A 62 15.19 -4.46 -21.63
N GLY A 63 14.67 -5.31 -22.52
CA GLY A 63 14.68 -5.09 -23.97
C GLY A 63 14.02 -3.76 -24.36
N PHE A 64 12.89 -3.41 -23.73
CA PHE A 64 12.22 -2.12 -23.94
C PHE A 64 12.91 -0.94 -23.25
N MET A 65 13.56 -1.17 -22.10
CA MET A 65 14.27 -0.11 -21.38
C MET A 65 15.58 0.29 -22.06
N LEU A 66 16.30 -0.64 -22.70
CA LEU A 66 17.60 -0.41 -23.34
C LEU A 66 17.58 0.77 -24.35
N PRO A 67 16.65 0.83 -25.33
CA PRO A 67 16.56 1.94 -26.29
C PRO A 67 16.25 3.30 -25.67
N VAL A 68 15.74 3.37 -24.43
CA VAL A 68 15.31 4.61 -23.77
C VAL A 68 16.32 5.05 -22.70
N LEU A 69 17.39 4.29 -22.43
CA LEU A 69 18.39 4.61 -21.40
C LEU A 69 19.01 6.01 -21.56
N TRP A 70 19.25 6.46 -22.80
CA TRP A 70 19.77 7.80 -23.10
C TRP A 70 18.85 8.91 -22.56
N ALA A 71 17.53 8.69 -22.60
CA ALA A 71 16.54 9.66 -22.14
C ALA A 71 16.64 9.88 -20.62
N ARG A 72 17.22 8.96 -19.86
CA ARG A 72 17.43 9.17 -18.41
C ARG A 72 18.22 10.44 -18.12
N SER A 73 19.21 10.78 -18.96
CA SER A 73 20.04 11.98 -18.79
C SER A 73 19.50 13.17 -19.59
N LEU A 74 19.06 12.95 -20.83
CA LEU A 74 18.69 14.04 -21.74
C LEU A 74 17.21 14.43 -21.67
N TRP A 75 16.33 13.49 -21.29
CA TRP A 75 14.89 13.73 -21.18
C TRP A 75 14.26 12.91 -20.04
N PRO A 76 14.58 13.20 -18.77
CA PRO A 76 14.19 12.37 -17.63
C PRO A 76 12.68 12.11 -17.53
N ARG A 77 11.86 13.11 -17.90
CA ARG A 77 10.39 12.98 -17.94
C ARG A 77 9.93 11.85 -18.87
N LEU A 78 10.53 11.71 -20.05
CA LEU A 78 10.22 10.63 -20.98
C LEU A 78 10.65 9.28 -20.40
N TYR A 79 11.86 9.21 -19.86
CA TYR A 79 12.41 7.99 -19.27
C TYR A 79 11.51 7.46 -18.14
N TRP A 80 11.17 8.29 -17.16
CA TRP A 80 10.34 7.87 -16.02
C TRP A 80 8.88 7.61 -16.39
N PHE A 81 8.36 8.30 -17.40
CA PHE A 81 7.04 7.98 -17.95
C PHE A 81 7.03 6.59 -18.58
N TYR A 82 8.02 6.28 -19.43
CA TYR A 82 8.13 5.01 -20.14
C TYR A 82 8.39 3.85 -19.17
N GLU A 83 9.36 4.02 -18.28
CA GLU A 83 9.68 3.06 -17.21
C GLU A 83 8.43 2.77 -16.36
N GLY A 84 7.72 3.80 -15.93
CA GLY A 84 6.52 3.61 -15.13
C GLY A 84 5.37 2.93 -15.91
N LYS A 85 5.29 3.09 -17.24
CA LYS A 85 4.32 2.34 -18.06
C LYS A 85 4.64 0.85 -18.07
N LEU A 86 5.91 0.49 -18.25
CA LEU A 86 6.35 -0.91 -18.14
C LEU A 86 6.13 -1.47 -16.74
N TYR A 87 6.39 -0.68 -15.69
CA TYR A 87 6.15 -1.07 -14.31
C TYR A 87 4.65 -1.30 -14.03
N SER A 88 3.77 -0.49 -14.62
CA SER A 88 2.32 -0.73 -14.56
C SER A 88 1.93 -2.04 -15.23
N TRP A 89 2.54 -2.39 -16.36
CA TRP A 89 2.29 -3.66 -17.04
C TRP A 89 2.78 -4.86 -16.24
N LEU A 90 3.92 -4.74 -15.54
CA LEU A 90 4.39 -5.77 -14.60
C LEU A 90 3.36 -6.03 -13.51
N GLN A 91 2.83 -4.97 -12.91
CA GLN A 91 1.79 -5.08 -11.88
C GLN A 91 0.50 -5.68 -12.44
N ALA A 92 0.08 -5.26 -13.64
CA ALA A 92 -1.09 -5.83 -14.31
C ALA A 92 -0.91 -7.32 -14.58
N PHE A 93 0.29 -7.75 -14.98
CA PHE A 93 0.63 -9.16 -15.17
C PHE A 93 0.50 -9.96 -13.85
N ILE A 94 1.01 -9.41 -12.74
CA ILE A 94 0.89 -10.03 -11.41
C ILE A 94 -0.57 -10.11 -10.97
N GLY A 95 -1.35 -9.05 -11.16
CA GLY A 95 -2.78 -9.04 -10.87
C GLY A 95 -3.56 -10.05 -11.72
N TYR A 96 -3.25 -10.12 -13.02
CA TYR A 96 -3.85 -11.07 -13.96
C TYR A 96 -3.54 -12.53 -13.59
N ALA A 97 -2.37 -12.82 -13.02
CA ALA A 97 -2.08 -14.15 -12.49
C ALA A 97 -3.07 -14.58 -11.40
N GLY A 98 -3.50 -13.64 -10.54
CA GLY A 98 -4.58 -13.86 -9.57
C GLY A 98 -5.92 -14.19 -10.25
N TYR A 99 -6.29 -13.41 -11.27
CA TYR A 99 -7.50 -13.65 -12.05
C TYR A 99 -7.52 -15.04 -12.71
N THR A 100 -6.42 -15.44 -13.38
CA THR A 100 -6.32 -16.80 -13.97
C THR A 100 -6.31 -17.91 -12.92
N ALA A 101 -6.06 -17.62 -11.65
CA ALA A 101 -6.19 -18.55 -10.53
C ALA A 101 -7.63 -18.66 -10.00
N GLY A 102 -8.57 -17.92 -10.58
CA GLY A 102 -9.99 -17.94 -10.22
C GLY A 102 -10.33 -16.99 -9.07
N TYR A 103 -9.51 -15.96 -8.85
CA TYR A 103 -9.79 -14.92 -7.86
C TYR A 103 -10.31 -13.66 -8.55
N ASP A 104 -11.47 -13.20 -8.12
CA ASP A 104 -12.02 -11.89 -8.47
C ASP A 104 -11.73 -10.89 -7.33
N VAL A 105 -11.35 -9.67 -7.70
CA VAL A 105 -11.13 -8.58 -6.75
C VAL A 105 -12.30 -7.60 -6.86
N TYR A 106 -12.97 -7.39 -5.73
CA TYR A 106 -14.06 -6.43 -5.60
C TYR A 106 -13.61 -5.28 -4.69
N GLU A 107 -13.96 -4.06 -5.05
CA GLU A 107 -13.68 -2.85 -4.26
C GLU A 107 -15.01 -2.22 -3.84
N TYR A 108 -15.16 -1.89 -2.55
CA TYR A 108 -16.32 -1.17 -2.01
C TYR A 108 -15.88 0.05 -1.20
N GLY A 109 -16.81 1.00 -0.99
CA GLY A 109 -16.56 2.23 -0.26
C GLY A 109 -16.64 3.47 -1.14
N ASP A 110 -15.93 4.52 -0.75
CA ASP A 110 -15.98 5.82 -1.43
C ASP A 110 -15.32 5.77 -2.83
N ASP A 111 -15.88 6.51 -3.79
CA ASP A 111 -15.26 6.69 -5.10
C ASP A 111 -14.10 7.70 -5.03
N VAL A 112 -12.90 7.16 -4.93
CA VAL A 112 -11.66 7.93 -4.81
C VAL A 112 -11.01 8.27 -6.17
N ARG A 113 -11.63 7.95 -7.31
CA ARG A 113 -10.99 8.09 -8.64
C ARG A 113 -10.48 9.51 -8.92
N LYS A 114 -11.21 10.52 -8.48
CA LYS A 114 -10.83 11.94 -8.65
C LYS A 114 -9.51 12.29 -7.95
N LEU A 115 -9.25 11.68 -6.80
CA LEU A 115 -8.02 11.89 -6.03
C LEU A 115 -6.83 11.18 -6.67
N CYS A 116 -7.08 10.16 -7.50
CA CYS A 116 -6.03 9.27 -7.98
C CYS A 116 -5.19 9.86 -9.13
N VAL A 117 -5.59 11.01 -9.68
CA VAL A 117 -4.96 11.62 -10.87
C VAL A 117 -3.91 12.64 -10.45
N ASP A 118 -4.33 13.66 -9.70
CA ASP A 118 -3.50 14.84 -9.43
C ASP A 118 -2.84 14.83 -8.05
N GLU A 119 -3.43 14.12 -7.09
CA GLU A 119 -2.95 14.11 -5.72
C GLU A 119 -1.78 13.15 -5.51
N ARG A 120 -1.05 13.39 -4.41
CA ARG A 120 -0.09 12.45 -3.85
C ARG A 120 -0.76 11.71 -2.71
N ILE A 121 -0.64 10.40 -2.69
CA ILE A 121 -1.46 9.53 -1.86
C ILE A 121 -0.57 8.65 -0.99
N ILE A 122 -0.89 8.59 0.31
CA ILE A 122 -0.44 7.50 1.17
C ILE A 122 -1.62 6.54 1.34
N LEU A 123 -1.46 5.33 0.80
CA LEU A 123 -2.42 4.26 0.98
C LEU A 123 -1.98 3.38 2.15
N MET A 124 -2.83 3.26 3.16
CA MET A 124 -2.63 2.38 4.30
C MET A 124 -3.61 1.22 4.25
N CYS A 125 -3.11 0.00 4.42
CA CYS A 125 -3.92 -1.20 4.42
C CYS A 125 -3.45 -2.20 5.47
N ASN A 126 -4.37 -2.97 6.07
CA ASN A 126 -3.99 -4.09 6.93
C ASN A 126 -3.21 -5.14 6.12
N HIS A 127 -2.32 -5.90 6.78
CA HIS A 127 -1.42 -6.82 6.10
C HIS A 127 -1.61 -8.26 6.59
N GLN A 128 -2.42 -9.04 5.89
CA GLN A 128 -2.77 -10.40 6.25
C GLN A 128 -1.80 -11.42 5.64
N SER A 129 -1.37 -11.20 4.41
CA SER A 129 -0.59 -12.19 3.64
C SER A 129 0.21 -11.57 2.51
N THR A 130 1.02 -12.38 1.82
CA THR A 130 1.68 -11.95 0.58
C THR A 130 0.68 -11.65 -0.55
N ALA A 131 -0.55 -12.17 -0.49
CA ALA A 131 -1.58 -11.96 -1.50
C ALA A 131 -2.12 -10.53 -1.52
N ASP A 132 -1.95 -9.77 -0.43
CA ASP A 132 -2.38 -8.37 -0.33
C ASP A 132 -1.71 -7.52 -1.42
N VAL A 133 -0.46 -7.85 -1.80
CA VAL A 133 0.30 -7.12 -2.83
C VAL A 133 -0.31 -7.33 -4.23
N PRO A 134 -0.51 -8.56 -4.75
CA PRO A 134 -1.25 -8.78 -6.00
C PRO A 134 -2.66 -8.20 -6.02
N VAL A 135 -3.40 -8.26 -4.90
CA VAL A 135 -4.73 -7.65 -4.79
C VAL A 135 -4.63 -6.14 -5.00
N LEU A 136 -3.71 -5.46 -4.30
CA LEU A 136 -3.44 -4.03 -4.50
C LEU A 136 -2.97 -3.71 -5.93
N MET A 137 -2.07 -4.51 -6.51
CA MET A 137 -1.62 -4.31 -7.90
C MET A 137 -2.78 -4.38 -8.90
N THR A 138 -3.80 -5.19 -8.61
CA THR A 138 -5.04 -5.29 -9.38
C THR A 138 -5.89 -4.03 -9.22
N THR A 139 -6.15 -3.60 -7.99
CA THR A 139 -6.99 -2.41 -7.72
C THR A 139 -6.35 -1.11 -8.23
N LEU A 140 -5.02 -1.00 -8.21
CA LEU A 140 -4.31 0.20 -8.71
C LEU A 140 -4.43 0.38 -10.24
N GLN A 141 -4.75 -0.67 -11.01
CA GLN A 141 -4.89 -0.56 -12.48
C GLN A 141 -6.03 0.39 -12.89
N SER A 142 -7.09 0.47 -12.09
CA SER A 142 -8.25 1.33 -12.38
C SER A 142 -8.09 2.77 -11.86
N LYS A 143 -6.99 3.08 -11.16
CA LYS A 143 -6.79 4.34 -10.42
C LYS A 143 -5.82 5.29 -11.14
N GLY A 144 -5.98 5.46 -12.45
CA GLY A 144 -5.26 6.45 -13.24
C GLY A 144 -3.75 6.24 -13.25
N VAL A 145 -3.00 7.14 -12.60
CA VAL A 145 -1.53 7.06 -12.56
C VAL A 145 -0.99 6.19 -11.42
N ALA A 146 -1.85 5.69 -10.53
CA ALA A 146 -1.47 4.98 -9.33
C ALA A 146 -0.50 3.82 -9.61
N SER A 147 -0.91 2.82 -10.40
CA SER A 147 -0.06 1.68 -10.76
C SER A 147 1.31 2.11 -11.33
N ARG A 148 1.34 3.15 -12.18
CA ARG A 148 2.57 3.66 -12.77
C ARG A 148 3.49 4.40 -11.79
N LYS A 149 2.93 5.08 -10.77
CA LYS A 149 3.63 6.04 -9.91
C LYS A 149 3.68 5.62 -8.44
N THR A 150 3.43 4.34 -8.15
CA THR A 150 3.45 3.77 -6.80
C THR A 150 4.85 3.36 -6.40
N LEU A 151 5.27 3.85 -5.23
CA LEU A 151 6.46 3.42 -4.52
C LEU A 151 6.06 2.39 -3.47
N TRP A 152 6.59 1.18 -3.62
CA TRP A 152 6.39 0.10 -2.68
C TRP A 152 7.47 0.08 -1.59
N LEU A 153 7.06 -0.17 -0.35
CA LEU A 153 7.97 -0.47 0.75
C LEU A 153 7.92 -1.98 0.99
N MET A 154 9.03 -2.66 0.69
CA MET A 154 9.11 -4.11 0.68
C MET A 154 10.18 -4.65 1.61
N ASP A 155 10.09 -5.93 1.96
CA ASP A 155 11.15 -6.62 2.66
C ASP A 155 12.38 -6.79 1.76
N VAL A 156 13.58 -6.56 2.32
CA VAL A 156 14.86 -6.79 1.65
C VAL A 156 15.00 -8.20 1.05
N MET A 157 14.31 -9.20 1.59
CA MET A 157 14.25 -10.56 1.04
C MET A 157 13.82 -10.60 -0.44
N PHE A 158 12.95 -9.68 -0.87
CA PHE A 158 12.45 -9.66 -2.25
C PHE A 158 13.40 -9.00 -3.24
N ARG A 159 14.45 -8.31 -2.78
CA ARG A 159 15.34 -7.46 -3.59
C ARG A 159 15.95 -8.17 -4.80
N TRP A 160 16.30 -9.45 -4.64
CA TRP A 160 16.99 -10.24 -5.66
C TRP A 160 16.07 -11.09 -6.52
N THR A 161 14.75 -10.97 -6.33
CA THR A 161 13.78 -11.59 -7.23
C THR A 161 13.70 -10.79 -8.54
N PRO A 162 13.25 -11.39 -9.67
CA PRO A 162 13.05 -10.65 -10.92
C PRO A 162 12.18 -9.38 -10.72
N PHE A 163 11.10 -9.49 -9.94
CA PHE A 163 10.29 -8.36 -9.53
C PHE A 163 11.08 -7.34 -8.70
N GLY A 164 11.85 -7.80 -7.71
CA GLY A 164 12.66 -6.94 -6.85
C GLY A 164 13.73 -6.13 -7.59
N ILE A 165 14.35 -6.69 -8.63
CA ILE A 165 15.32 -5.99 -9.47
C ILE A 165 14.63 -4.85 -10.22
N ILE A 166 13.48 -5.13 -10.84
CA ILE A 166 12.70 -4.12 -11.56
C ILE A 166 12.19 -3.05 -10.58
N ALA A 167 11.65 -3.45 -9.42
CA ALA A 167 11.21 -2.55 -8.36
C ALA A 167 12.34 -1.65 -7.83
N GLN A 168 13.56 -2.17 -7.70
CA GLN A 168 14.72 -1.35 -7.34
C GLN A 168 15.04 -0.29 -8.41
N MET A 169 14.91 -0.65 -9.70
CA MET A 169 15.04 0.32 -10.79
C MET A 169 13.93 1.37 -10.76
N HIS A 170 12.69 0.95 -10.48
CA HIS A 170 11.54 1.82 -10.30
C HIS A 170 11.78 2.83 -9.17
N GLY A 171 12.49 2.41 -8.12
CA GLY A 171 12.78 3.24 -6.95
C GLY A 171 11.97 2.84 -5.74
N ASP A 172 11.52 1.60 -5.67
CA ASP A 172 10.93 1.04 -4.46
C ASP A 172 11.98 0.91 -3.36
N TYR A 173 11.50 0.96 -2.11
CA TYR A 173 12.37 0.93 -0.94
C TYR A 173 12.33 -0.44 -0.26
N PHE A 174 13.50 -1.04 -0.08
CA PHE A 174 13.66 -2.34 0.56
C PHE A 174 14.11 -2.18 2.02
N ILE A 175 13.20 -2.46 2.94
CA ILE A 175 13.39 -2.32 4.38
C ILE A 175 14.07 -3.58 4.93
N LYS A 176 15.09 -3.38 5.77
CA LYS A 176 15.61 -4.46 6.63
C LYS A 176 14.78 -4.58 7.90
N GLN A 177 14.12 -5.73 8.09
CA GLN A 177 13.40 -5.99 9.34
C GLN A 177 14.36 -6.16 10.54
N GLY A 178 13.92 -5.71 11.71
CA GLY A 178 14.65 -5.87 12.96
C GLY A 178 14.45 -4.71 13.92
N ARG A 179 14.51 -4.97 15.23
CA ARG A 179 14.46 -3.89 16.24
C ARG A 179 15.73 -3.06 16.22
N ALA A 180 16.89 -3.70 16.09
CA ALA A 180 18.21 -3.07 16.10
C ALA A 180 18.47 -2.12 14.92
N THR A 181 17.80 -2.32 13.79
CA THR A 181 17.99 -1.50 12.58
C THR A 181 16.92 -0.41 12.43
N ARG A 182 15.85 -0.43 13.23
CA ARG A 182 14.64 0.37 13.01
C ARG A 182 14.91 1.86 12.81
N GLU A 183 15.70 2.49 13.68
CA GLU A 183 15.98 3.94 13.58
C GLU A 183 16.83 4.26 12.34
N LYS A 184 17.84 3.44 12.06
CA LYS A 184 18.68 3.58 10.85
C LYS A 184 17.86 3.40 9.58
N GLU A 185 16.90 2.48 9.57
CA GLU A 185 16.00 2.26 8.43
C GLU A 185 15.04 3.43 8.19
N LEU A 186 14.58 4.13 9.24
CA LEU A 186 13.78 5.34 9.08
C LEU A 186 14.59 6.49 8.46
N ILE A 187 15.85 6.67 8.88
CA ILE A 187 16.76 7.67 8.28
C ILE A 187 16.99 7.34 6.79
N ARG A 188 17.29 6.08 6.48
CA ARG A 188 17.50 5.62 5.10
C ARG A 188 16.25 5.77 4.23
N LEU A 189 15.07 5.48 4.77
CA LEU A 189 13.81 5.71 4.07
C LEU A 189 13.64 7.19 3.71
N LYS A 190 13.94 8.10 4.64
CA LYS A 190 13.89 9.55 4.37
C LYS A 190 14.86 9.95 3.27
N ASP A 191 16.11 9.52 3.36
CA ASP A 191 17.13 9.80 2.36
C ASP A 191 16.76 9.25 0.97
N HIS A 192 16.13 8.07 0.94
CA HIS A 192 15.61 7.48 -0.30
C HIS A 192 14.47 8.31 -0.89
N LEU A 193 13.48 8.70 -0.09
CA LEU A 193 12.36 9.53 -0.53
C LEU A 193 12.85 10.86 -1.12
N ARG A 194 13.83 11.52 -0.50
CA ARG A 194 14.45 12.75 -1.02
C ARG A 194 15.06 12.59 -2.42
N LYS A 195 15.68 11.44 -2.70
CA LYS A 195 16.40 11.17 -3.96
C LYS A 195 15.51 10.61 -5.07
N VAL A 196 14.35 10.07 -4.73
CA VAL A 196 13.58 9.22 -5.66
C VAL A 196 12.18 9.76 -5.89
N PHE A 197 11.50 10.21 -4.84
CA PHE A 197 10.07 10.47 -4.92
C PHE A 197 9.73 11.59 -5.90
N TRP A 198 10.42 12.73 -5.77
CA TRP A 198 10.19 13.91 -6.61
C TRP A 198 10.81 13.75 -8.00
N ASP A 199 12.08 13.33 -8.07
CA ASP A 199 12.84 13.21 -9.33
C ASP A 199 12.21 12.22 -10.32
N ARG A 200 11.48 11.22 -9.82
CA ARG A 200 10.82 10.19 -10.64
C ARG A 200 9.30 10.34 -10.71
N ASP A 201 8.77 11.48 -10.25
CA ASP A 201 7.33 11.79 -10.23
C ASP A 201 6.51 10.63 -9.64
N ARG A 202 6.97 10.10 -8.50
CA ARG A 202 6.20 9.14 -7.71
C ARG A 202 5.13 9.92 -6.95
N ARG A 203 3.95 9.34 -6.86
CA ARG A 203 2.77 9.98 -6.27
C ARG A 203 2.12 9.12 -5.22
N TRP A 204 2.28 7.82 -5.28
CA TRP A 204 1.62 6.88 -4.39
C TRP A 204 2.64 6.18 -3.51
N ILE A 205 2.37 6.05 -2.22
CA ILE A 205 3.17 5.27 -1.28
C ILE A 205 2.24 4.33 -0.53
N ILE A 206 2.53 3.03 -0.60
CA ILE A 206 1.73 2.01 0.08
C ILE A 206 2.44 1.59 1.36
N LEU A 207 1.71 1.62 2.47
CA LEU A 207 2.21 1.27 3.79
C LEU A 207 1.29 0.27 4.48
N PHE A 208 1.92 -0.72 5.11
CA PHE A 208 1.25 -1.68 5.99
C PHE A 208 1.52 -1.27 7.45
N PRO A 209 0.58 -0.59 8.14
CA PRO A 209 0.84 0.03 9.43
C PRO A 209 1.12 -0.99 10.54
N GLU A 210 0.86 -2.28 10.32
CA GLU A 210 1.20 -3.36 11.25
C GLU A 210 2.72 -3.58 11.37
N GLY A 211 3.49 -3.20 10.33
CA GLY A 211 4.93 -3.43 10.21
C GLY A 211 5.31 -4.89 9.97
N GLY A 212 4.48 -5.59 9.20
CA GLY A 212 4.60 -7.02 8.84
C GLY A 212 3.25 -7.72 8.93
N PHE A 213 3.21 -9.03 8.64
CA PHE A 213 1.94 -9.78 8.67
C PHE A 213 1.26 -9.80 10.03
N TYR A 214 -0.05 -9.65 10.02
CA TYR A 214 -0.97 -9.60 11.15
C TYR A 214 -0.73 -10.67 12.19
N TYR A 215 -0.67 -11.94 11.78
CA TYR A 215 -0.50 -13.07 12.70
C TYR A 215 0.83 -13.00 13.47
N LYS A 216 1.86 -12.34 12.93
CA LYS A 216 3.17 -12.13 13.59
C LYS A 216 3.20 -10.91 14.51
N ARG A 217 2.14 -10.09 14.51
CA ARG A 217 2.10 -8.78 15.20
C ARG A 217 1.00 -8.70 16.24
N ILE A 218 -0.12 -9.39 16.04
CA ILE A 218 -1.33 -9.29 16.85
C ILE A 218 -1.09 -9.50 18.35
N GLN A 219 -0.41 -10.57 18.76
CA GLN A 219 -0.16 -10.85 20.18
C GLN A 219 0.63 -9.73 20.86
N SER A 220 1.69 -9.24 20.20
CA SER A 220 2.49 -8.13 20.72
C SER A 220 1.72 -6.81 20.76
N SER A 221 0.84 -6.60 19.77
CA SER A 221 -0.02 -5.42 19.69
C SER A 221 -1.08 -5.42 20.79
N GLN A 222 -1.74 -6.55 21.03
CA GLN A 222 -2.75 -6.70 22.07
C GLN A 222 -2.13 -6.59 23.46
N LYS A 223 -0.93 -7.16 23.67
CA LYS A 223 -0.18 -6.98 24.92
C LYS A 223 0.10 -5.49 25.18
N TYR A 224 0.69 -4.79 24.20
CA TYR A 224 0.94 -3.36 24.30
C TYR A 224 -0.35 -2.55 24.51
N GLY A 225 -1.44 -2.97 23.86
CA GLY A 225 -2.75 -2.34 24.03
C GLY A 225 -3.28 -2.46 25.44
N ARG A 226 -3.24 -3.66 26.04
CA ARG A 226 -3.62 -3.88 27.45
C ARG A 226 -2.77 -3.05 28.42
N GLU A 227 -1.46 -3.01 28.21
CA GLU A 227 -0.52 -2.28 29.08
C GLU A 227 -0.70 -0.76 29.03
N ASN A 228 -1.23 -0.21 27.92
CA ASN A 228 -1.31 1.24 27.69
C ASN A 228 -2.77 1.74 27.55
N GLY A 229 -3.76 0.92 27.93
CA GLY A 229 -5.18 1.30 27.85
C GLY A 229 -5.71 1.48 26.43
N TYR A 230 -5.05 0.94 25.41
CA TYR A 230 -5.57 0.98 24.05
C TYR A 230 -6.58 -0.15 23.80
N PRO A 231 -7.51 0.05 22.85
CA PRO A 231 -8.55 -0.93 22.58
C PRO A 231 -8.01 -2.26 22.07
N HIS A 232 -8.73 -3.32 22.45
CA HIS A 232 -8.44 -4.66 22.00
C HIS A 232 -8.92 -4.81 20.54
N LEU A 233 -7.98 -4.97 19.62
CA LEU A 233 -8.27 -5.18 18.20
C LEU A 233 -8.11 -6.67 17.85
N GLU A 234 -9.03 -7.21 17.04
CA GLU A 234 -9.09 -8.65 16.67
C GLU A 234 -8.84 -8.93 15.18
N HIS A 235 -8.85 -7.89 14.34
CA HIS A 235 -8.70 -8.02 12.87
C HIS A 235 -7.62 -7.09 12.29
N ALA A 236 -7.08 -6.20 13.14
CA ALA A 236 -5.99 -5.30 12.82
C ALA A 236 -5.09 -5.15 14.04
N THR A 237 -3.90 -4.60 13.86
CA THR A 237 -3.02 -4.24 14.97
C THR A 237 -3.05 -2.73 15.22
N LEU A 238 -2.59 -2.32 16.40
CA LEU A 238 -2.34 -0.90 16.66
C LEU A 238 -1.28 -0.41 15.68
N PRO A 239 -1.55 0.65 14.91
CA PRO A 239 -0.68 1.06 13.81
C PRO A 239 0.66 1.57 14.34
N ARG A 240 1.74 1.13 13.69
CA ARG A 240 3.10 1.61 13.89
C ARG A 240 3.30 2.86 13.04
N TYR A 241 3.50 4.01 13.69
CA TYR A 241 3.56 5.30 13.00
C TYR A 241 4.92 5.62 12.36
N GLY A 242 5.98 4.85 12.61
CA GLY A 242 7.35 5.23 12.23
C GLY A 242 7.55 5.54 10.73
N ALA A 243 7.16 4.61 9.86
CA ALA A 243 7.29 4.79 8.40
C ALA A 243 6.36 5.90 7.90
N ILE A 244 5.13 5.96 8.40
CA ILE A 244 4.15 7.01 8.06
C ILE A 244 4.72 8.39 8.42
N LYS A 245 5.26 8.54 9.63
CA LYS A 245 5.91 9.78 10.08
C LYS A 245 7.08 10.16 9.17
N ALA A 246 7.95 9.21 8.82
CA ALA A 246 9.07 9.46 7.93
C ALA A 246 8.60 9.93 6.54
N VAL A 247 7.55 9.32 5.99
CA VAL A 247 6.94 9.75 4.71
C VAL A 247 6.36 11.16 4.82
N MET A 248 5.54 11.42 5.85
CA MET A 248 4.90 12.72 6.05
C MET A 248 5.91 13.86 6.25
N GLU A 249 7.03 13.60 6.93
CA GLU A 249 8.07 14.60 7.15
C GLU A 249 8.84 14.96 5.86
N GLU A 250 8.97 14.03 4.91
CA GLU A 250 9.78 14.24 3.70
C GLU A 250 8.98 14.66 2.46
N VAL A 251 7.82 14.02 2.26
CA VAL A 251 7.00 14.20 1.05
C VAL A 251 5.57 14.67 1.36
N GLY A 252 5.21 14.77 2.65
CA GLY A 252 3.99 15.44 3.04
C GLY A 252 4.04 16.95 2.76
N PRO A 253 2.88 17.64 2.82
CA PRO A 253 2.82 19.06 2.53
C PRO A 253 3.65 19.88 3.53
N LYS A 254 4.66 20.59 3.02
CA LYS A 254 5.49 21.54 3.78
C LYS A 254 4.75 22.89 3.78
N LYS A 255 4.52 23.49 4.96
CA LYS A 255 4.00 24.87 5.00
C LYS A 255 5.03 25.81 4.37
N GLY A 256 4.54 26.78 3.60
CA GLY A 256 5.35 27.79 2.94
C GLY A 256 6.26 28.54 3.92
N TYR A 257 7.51 28.72 3.51
CA TYR A 257 8.43 29.70 4.07
C TYR A 257 7.81 31.09 3.96
N ASN A 258 7.20 31.59 5.04
CA ASN A 258 7.02 33.03 5.24
C ASN A 258 7.99 33.43 6.35
N TYR A 259 9.07 34.12 5.98
CA TYR A 259 9.90 34.91 6.88
C TYR A 259 9.06 36.13 7.31
N ALA A 260 8.38 36.05 8.46
CA ALA A 260 7.88 37.22 9.18
C ALA A 260 7.56 36.81 10.62
N ASP A 261 8.29 37.42 11.56
CA ASP A 261 7.99 37.64 12.97
C ASP A 261 7.57 36.46 13.85
N GLY A 262 8.63 35.91 14.48
CA GLY A 262 8.70 35.36 15.83
C GLY A 262 7.41 35.16 16.62
N VAL A 263 6.83 33.96 16.54
CA VAL A 263 6.43 33.10 17.67
C VAL A 263 6.27 31.68 17.09
N THR A 264 7.21 30.78 17.38
CA THR A 264 7.19 29.38 16.94
C THR A 264 6.34 28.51 17.87
N THR A 265 5.07 28.30 17.53
CA THR A 265 4.27 27.19 18.08
C THR A 265 4.00 26.15 16.99
N SER A 266 4.41 24.91 17.27
CA SER A 266 4.59 23.80 16.32
C SER A 266 3.27 23.20 15.83
N GLU A 267 2.77 23.62 14.66
CA GLU A 267 1.62 22.99 13.99
C GLU A 267 1.93 21.61 13.37
N ASN A 268 3.19 21.19 13.30
CA ASN A 268 3.53 19.78 13.04
C ASN A 268 2.90 18.87 14.11
N GLY A 269 2.68 19.41 15.32
CA GLY A 269 1.84 18.82 16.35
C GLY A 269 0.45 18.50 15.82
N SER A 270 -0.26 19.46 15.22
CA SER A 270 -1.65 19.30 14.77
C SER A 270 -1.85 18.27 13.65
N LYS A 271 -0.89 18.10 12.73
CA LYS A 271 -1.01 17.17 11.60
C LYS A 271 -0.69 15.72 12.01
N LEU A 272 0.37 15.56 12.81
CA LEU A 272 0.61 14.31 13.52
C LEU A 272 -0.53 14.03 14.49
N GLN A 273 -1.18 15.06 15.03
CA GLN A 273 -2.36 14.93 15.86
C GLN A 273 -3.56 14.48 15.05
N LEU A 274 -3.86 15.00 13.85
CA LEU A 274 -4.91 14.44 12.99
C LEU A 274 -4.66 12.96 12.66
N ILE A 275 -3.41 12.57 12.36
CA ILE A 275 -3.06 11.16 12.16
C ILE A 275 -3.22 10.38 13.47
N ARG A 276 -2.76 10.92 14.61
CA ARG A 276 -2.92 10.30 15.94
C ARG A 276 -4.38 10.20 16.38
N ASP A 277 -5.22 11.16 16.01
CA ASP A 277 -6.63 11.30 16.32
C ASP A 277 -7.43 10.38 15.41
N THR A 278 -7.09 10.30 14.12
CA THR A 278 -7.64 9.29 13.21
C THR A 278 -7.26 7.90 13.72
N VAL A 279 -5.98 7.66 14.03
CA VAL A 279 -5.50 6.43 14.67
C VAL A 279 -6.17 6.19 16.03
N GLY A 280 -6.52 7.24 16.77
CA GLY A 280 -7.24 7.23 18.05
C GLY A 280 -8.72 6.85 17.90
N ALA A 281 -9.42 7.43 16.93
CA ALA A 281 -10.79 7.10 16.60
C ALA A 281 -10.89 5.65 16.05
N ILE A 282 -9.88 5.23 15.30
CA ILE A 282 -9.72 3.83 14.86
C ILE A 282 -9.53 2.91 16.05
N ARG A 283 -8.72 3.33 17.03
CA ARG A 283 -8.55 2.61 18.29
C ARG A 283 -9.93 2.41 18.94
N GLU A 284 -10.77 3.42 19.06
CA GLU A 284 -12.09 3.29 19.70
C GLU A 284 -13.07 2.35 18.97
N LYS A 285 -12.98 2.25 17.64
CA LYS A 285 -13.85 1.37 16.84
C LYS A 285 -13.38 -0.10 16.88
N LYS A 286 -13.87 -0.84 17.87
CA LYS A 286 -13.52 -2.26 18.19
C LYS A 286 -13.72 -3.30 17.07
N TYR A 287 -14.42 -3.00 15.97
CA TYR A 287 -15.00 -4.05 15.09
C TYR A 287 -14.71 -3.90 13.59
N ILE A 288 -13.57 -3.34 13.19
CA ILE A 288 -13.33 -3.12 11.76
C ILE A 288 -12.66 -4.36 11.13
N LYS A 289 -13.46 -5.18 10.44
CA LYS A 289 -13.02 -6.29 9.57
C LYS A 289 -12.67 -5.73 8.19
N GLY A 290 -11.39 -5.74 7.81
CA GLY A 290 -10.91 -5.19 6.54
C GLY A 290 -10.70 -3.67 6.62
N PHE A 291 -9.50 -3.21 6.27
CA PHE A 291 -9.11 -1.83 6.56
C PHE A 291 -8.25 -1.25 5.45
N PHE A 292 -8.82 -0.39 4.61
CA PHE A 292 -8.04 0.47 3.72
C PHE A 292 -8.36 1.94 4.02
N PHE A 293 -7.30 2.71 4.28
CA PHE A 293 -7.38 4.16 4.34
C PHE A 293 -6.58 4.79 3.22
N LEU A 294 -7.24 5.66 2.47
CA LEU A 294 -6.58 6.57 1.55
C LEU A 294 -6.36 7.92 2.26
N PHE A 295 -5.10 8.36 2.34
CA PHE A 295 -4.78 9.73 2.75
C PHE A 295 -4.34 10.52 1.51
N ALA A 296 -5.15 11.52 1.13
CA ALA A 296 -4.76 12.48 0.11
C ALA A 296 -3.87 13.58 0.70
N LEU A 297 -2.67 13.74 0.12
CA LEU A 297 -1.74 14.82 0.42
C LEU A 297 -2.01 15.98 -0.56
N GLY A 298 -3.05 16.75 -0.27
CA GLY A 298 -3.41 17.94 -1.04
C GLY A 298 -2.36 19.06 -0.92
N GLU A 299 -2.07 19.74 -2.03
CA GLU A 299 -1.30 21.00 -2.03
C GLU A 299 -2.12 22.17 -1.46
N ASN A 300 -3.46 22.06 -1.41
CA ASN A 300 -4.40 23.13 -1.01
C ASN A 300 -4.88 23.06 0.45
N ASN A 301 -4.10 22.48 1.38
CA ASN A 301 -4.44 22.36 2.81
C ASN A 301 -5.71 21.56 3.18
N GLU A 302 -6.44 20.96 2.24
CA GLU A 302 -7.51 20.00 2.53
C GLU A 302 -6.97 18.57 2.53
N HIS A 303 -7.03 17.91 3.69
CA HIS A 303 -6.71 16.51 3.84
C HIS A 303 -7.99 15.72 4.07
N SER A 304 -8.15 14.66 3.31
CA SER A 304 -9.30 13.77 3.38
C SER A 304 -8.84 12.34 3.61
N VAL A 305 -9.54 11.69 4.53
CA VAL A 305 -9.31 10.30 4.94
C VAL A 305 -10.51 9.50 4.46
N PHE A 306 -10.30 8.61 3.49
CA PHE A 306 -11.39 7.79 2.93
C PHE A 306 -11.22 6.35 3.35
N ASN A 307 -12.33 5.73 3.75
CA ASN A 307 -12.37 4.31 4.05
C ASN A 307 -12.73 3.56 2.76
N ILE A 308 -11.86 2.65 2.33
CA ILE A 308 -12.12 1.71 1.25
C ILE A 308 -12.17 0.33 1.92
N THR A 309 -13.15 -0.49 1.58
CA THR A 309 -13.30 -1.84 2.15
C THR A 309 -13.43 -2.87 1.05
#